data_AF-A0A6B2JGL1-F1
#
_entry.id   AF-A0A6B2JGL1-F1
#
_cell.length_a   1.000
_cell.length_b   1.000
_cell.length_c   1.000
_cell.angle_alpha   90.00
_cell.angle_beta   90.00
_cell.angle_gamma   90.00
#
_symmetry.space_group_name_H-M   'P 1'
#
loop_
_entity.id
_entity.type
_entity.pdbx_description
1 polymer ?
#
loop_
_entity_poly.entity_id
_entity_poly.type
_entity_poly.pdbx_seq_one_letter_code
_entity_poly.pdbx_strand_id
1 'polypeptide(L)'
;MCLTKYSRINYINIKNNSVISFDYNSVNQGQFRLKHNDNIVECVAIIPTNLKSKYYHVEWSLVADQEYIFEIFGDIQNLNIQNGWIYDANLLETGGMCFSLRADSFKSYHSHDNSDIHKTKRLQYHFTAKKAWMNDPNGLVYFKGKYHMFYQHYPYGKHTAMLHWGHAVSTDLVNWQHLPIAIYPQNDLNDRYIGGAFSGSAMVVDDELFLIYTEHFEDLDNTPNIFIEKQNLIKSKDGIHFSKPKIVINHKPDFCSYDFRDPKVWFDKIFNCYYMVIGTYANNYPSVALYRSDNAESWNYHSILFQEKTISGRTLECPDLFYLDGKYVLVLSIFETKNKKDFNYQSYYYIGNFDGKHFSAETPPTLQKSFMHHRLLKLMVIDALSVG
;
A
#
# COMPACT_ATOMS: atom_id res chain seq x y z
N MET A 1 36.10 -8.15 4.25
CA MET A 1 35.28 -9.35 4.00
C MET A 1 36.13 -10.38 3.28
N CYS A 2 36.37 -11.55 3.89
CA CYS A 2 37.03 -12.70 3.26
C CYS A 2 36.08 -13.91 3.38
N LEU A 3 36.02 -14.74 2.34
CA LEU A 3 34.99 -15.74 2.06
C LEU A 3 35.47 -17.16 2.40
N THR A 4 34.68 -17.91 3.18
CA THR A 4 34.69 -19.38 3.16
C THR A 4 33.28 -19.93 3.43
N LYS A 5 32.96 -21.05 2.77
CA LYS A 5 31.67 -21.77 2.78
C LYS A 5 31.13 -22.06 4.19
N TYR A 6 29.80 -21.94 4.33
CA TYR A 6 28.89 -22.41 5.39
C TYR A 6 28.35 -21.45 6.45
N SER A 7 28.69 -20.17 6.43
CA SER A 7 27.90 -19.15 7.12
C SER A 7 28.17 -17.77 6.54
N ARG A 8 27.11 -16.97 6.35
CA ARG A 8 27.27 -15.52 6.20
C ARG A 8 27.02 -14.92 7.56
N ILE A 9 28.06 -14.35 8.14
CA ILE A 9 28.02 -13.66 9.42
C ILE A 9 28.05 -12.17 9.11
N ASN A 10 26.98 -11.47 9.49
CA ASN A 10 26.96 -10.02 9.50
C ASN A 10 26.83 -9.54 10.93
N TYR A 11 27.73 -8.66 11.34
CA TYR A 11 27.69 -8.01 12.65
C TYR A 11 26.76 -6.82 12.57
N ILE A 12 25.85 -6.73 13.54
CA ILE A 12 24.87 -5.67 13.68
C ILE A 12 25.08 -5.02 15.03
N ASN A 13 25.58 -3.79 15.01
CA ASN A 13 25.77 -2.99 16.21
C ASN A 13 24.55 -2.09 16.41
N ILE A 14 23.88 -2.26 17.55
CA ILE A 14 22.63 -1.58 17.85
C ILE A 14 22.84 -0.63 19.03
N LYS A 15 22.48 0.65 18.83
CA LYS A 15 22.52 1.67 19.89
C LYS A 15 21.18 1.84 20.59
N ASN A 16 20.09 1.80 19.83
CA ASN A 16 18.73 1.98 20.32
C ASN A 16 17.92 0.70 20.10
N ASN A 17 16.84 0.48 20.85
CA ASN A 17 15.92 -0.61 20.53
C ASN A 17 15.49 -0.52 19.06
N SER A 18 15.72 -1.60 18.31
CA SER A 18 15.60 -1.63 16.87
C SER A 18 14.77 -2.82 16.41
N VAL A 19 14.39 -2.82 15.14
CA VAL A 19 13.76 -3.93 14.45
C VAL A 19 14.68 -4.36 13.30
N ILE A 20 14.83 -5.67 13.10
CA ILE A 20 15.33 -6.24 11.85
C ILE A 20 14.19 -6.99 11.17
N SER A 21 13.90 -6.64 9.91
CA SER A 21 12.89 -7.35 9.12
C SER A 21 13.37 -7.59 7.69
N PHE A 22 12.88 -8.66 7.06
CA PHE A 22 13.22 -9.01 5.68
C PHE A 22 12.26 -10.06 5.12
N ASP A 23 12.17 -10.09 3.79
CA ASP A 23 11.42 -11.11 3.05
C ASP A 23 12.39 -12.09 2.41
N TYR A 24 12.05 -13.38 2.39
CA TYR A 24 12.89 -14.40 1.77
C TYR A 24 12.12 -15.37 0.87
N ASN A 25 12.83 -15.88 -0.14
CA ASN A 25 12.44 -17.02 -0.97
C ASN A 25 13.65 -17.95 -1.13
N SER A 26 13.42 -19.26 -1.01
CA SER A 26 14.47 -20.28 -1.11
C SER A 26 13.88 -21.58 -1.65
N VAL A 27 14.65 -22.31 -2.44
CA VAL A 27 14.36 -23.70 -2.82
C VAL A 27 15.07 -24.72 -1.92
N ASN A 28 15.92 -24.23 -1.01
CA ASN A 28 16.75 -25.02 -0.11
C ASN A 28 16.36 -24.80 1.36
N GLN A 29 16.62 -25.82 2.18
CA GLN A 29 16.45 -25.74 3.64
C GLN A 29 17.61 -25.02 4.30
N GLY A 30 17.33 -24.41 5.44
CA GLY A 30 18.33 -23.71 6.25
C GLY A 30 17.67 -23.04 7.45
N GLN A 31 18.38 -22.11 8.08
CA GLN A 31 17.93 -21.35 9.23
C GLN A 31 18.48 -19.92 9.15
N PHE A 32 17.63 -18.96 9.48
CA PHE A 32 18.06 -17.63 9.91
C PHE A 32 18.25 -17.67 11.41
N ARG A 33 19.40 -17.19 11.88
CA ARG A 33 19.73 -17.14 13.30
C ARG A 33 20.20 -15.74 13.66
N LEU A 34 19.69 -15.24 14.77
CA LEU A 34 20.24 -14.06 15.42
C LEU A 34 20.97 -14.52 16.67
N LYS A 35 22.25 -14.16 16.80
CA LYS A 35 23.05 -14.49 17.98
C LYS A 35 23.42 -13.24 18.77
N HIS A 36 23.49 -13.36 20.09
CA HIS A 36 24.07 -12.38 21.01
C HIS A 36 25.00 -13.11 21.98
N ASN A 37 26.24 -12.64 22.14
CA ASN A 37 27.28 -13.31 22.94
C ASN A 37 27.38 -14.81 22.64
N ASP A 38 27.43 -15.15 21.34
CA ASP A 38 27.43 -16.52 20.80
C ASP A 38 26.21 -17.40 21.06
N ASN A 39 25.23 -16.94 21.81
CA ASN A 39 23.96 -17.65 22.02
C ASN A 39 22.95 -17.27 20.95
N ILE A 40 22.22 -18.25 20.42
CA ILE A 40 21.09 -18.02 19.52
C ILE A 40 19.95 -17.43 20.35
N VAL A 41 19.54 -16.21 20.05
CA VAL A 41 18.42 -15.51 20.71
C VAL A 41 17.15 -15.56 19.87
N GLU A 42 17.28 -15.63 18.54
CA GLU A 42 16.17 -15.84 17.61
C GLU A 42 16.57 -16.85 16.54
N CYS A 43 15.61 -17.68 16.10
CA CYS A 43 15.84 -18.68 15.06
C CYS A 43 14.56 -18.96 14.28
N VAL A 44 14.64 -18.87 12.95
CA VAL A 44 13.54 -19.22 12.04
C VAL A 44 14.06 -20.20 10.99
N ALA A 45 13.34 -21.30 10.79
CA ALA A 45 13.64 -22.25 9.73
C ALA A 45 13.29 -21.69 8.34
N ILE A 46 14.18 -21.87 7.37
CA ILE A 46 13.93 -21.54 5.97
C ILE A 46 13.07 -22.63 5.37
N ILE A 47 11.82 -22.28 5.07
CA ILE A 47 10.85 -23.16 4.39
C ILE A 47 11.10 -23.12 2.88
N PRO A 48 11.47 -24.25 2.25
CA PRO A 48 11.66 -24.31 0.80
C PRO A 48 10.34 -24.11 0.04
N THR A 49 10.41 -23.44 -1.10
CA THR A 49 9.31 -23.30 -2.04
C THR A 49 9.83 -23.18 -3.48
N ASN A 50 9.19 -23.87 -4.41
CA ASN A 50 9.46 -23.73 -5.85
C ASN A 50 8.61 -22.63 -6.50
N LEU A 51 7.67 -22.04 -5.74
CA LEU A 51 6.83 -20.95 -6.21
C LEU A 51 7.65 -19.66 -6.20
N LYS A 52 7.89 -19.09 -7.39
CA LYS A 52 8.75 -17.91 -7.57
C LYS A 52 8.20 -16.66 -6.90
N SER A 53 6.88 -16.63 -6.71
CA SER A 53 6.13 -15.49 -6.23
C SER A 53 5.89 -15.56 -4.71
N LYS A 54 6.10 -16.73 -4.09
CA LYS A 54 5.92 -16.95 -2.64
C LYS A 54 7.13 -16.49 -1.85
N TYR A 55 6.95 -15.45 -1.03
CA TYR A 55 7.95 -14.96 -0.09
C TYR A 55 7.41 -15.09 1.34
N TYR A 56 8.31 -15.32 2.27
CA TYR A 56 8.01 -15.35 3.70
C TYR A 56 8.63 -14.14 4.37
N HIS A 57 7.92 -13.54 5.32
CA HIS A 57 8.40 -12.40 6.08
C HIS A 57 9.01 -12.86 7.42
N VAL A 58 10.12 -12.26 7.82
CA VAL A 58 10.76 -12.44 9.12
C VAL A 58 10.95 -11.06 9.74
N GLU A 59 10.61 -10.94 11.03
CA GLU A 59 10.84 -9.75 11.82
C GLU A 59 11.25 -10.13 13.24
N TRP A 60 12.29 -9.45 13.76
CA TRP A 60 12.78 -9.61 15.12
C TRP A 60 13.04 -8.25 15.78
N SER A 61 12.80 -8.19 17.08
CA SER A 61 13.17 -7.03 17.91
C SER A 61 14.62 -7.17 18.42
N LEU A 62 15.35 -6.07 18.42
CA LEU A 62 16.72 -5.97 18.87
C LEU A 62 16.79 -5.01 20.07
N VAL A 63 17.50 -5.42 21.12
CA VAL A 63 17.69 -4.60 22.33
C VAL A 63 18.85 -3.63 22.12
N ALA A 64 18.70 -2.42 22.66
CA ALA A 64 19.71 -1.37 22.67
C ALA A 64 21.06 -1.81 23.28
N ASP A 65 22.13 -1.12 22.88
CA ASP A 65 23.50 -1.27 23.38
C ASP A 65 24.05 -2.70 23.34
N GLN A 66 23.67 -3.46 22.30
CA GLN A 66 24.10 -4.83 22.08
C GLN A 66 24.67 -5.03 20.68
N GLU A 67 25.59 -6.00 20.57
CA GLU A 67 26.04 -6.55 19.31
C GLU A 67 25.29 -7.84 19.01
N TYR A 68 24.76 -7.93 17.79
CA TYR A 68 24.13 -9.12 17.26
C TYR A 68 24.88 -9.65 16.05
N ILE A 69 24.83 -10.96 15.87
CA ILE A 69 25.29 -11.62 14.66
C ILE A 69 24.06 -12.15 13.93
N PHE A 70 23.82 -11.65 12.72
CA PHE A 70 22.87 -12.27 11.80
C PHE A 70 23.59 -13.34 10.99
N GLU A 71 23.22 -14.60 11.24
CA GLU A 71 23.78 -15.79 10.60
C GLU A 71 22.72 -16.47 9.72
N ILE A 72 23.14 -16.84 8.52
CA ILE A 72 22.40 -17.78 7.66
C ILE A 72 23.12 -19.12 7.70
N PHE A 73 22.44 -20.14 8.22
CA PHE A 73 22.97 -21.49 8.37
C PHE A 73 22.26 -22.46 7.42
N GLY A 74 23.01 -23.25 6.66
CA GLY A 74 22.49 -24.22 5.69
C GLY A 74 22.93 -23.95 4.26
N ASP A 75 22.22 -24.52 3.28
CA ASP A 75 22.50 -24.28 1.86
C ASP A 75 21.85 -22.96 1.41
N ILE A 76 22.72 -21.98 1.13
CA ILE A 76 22.32 -20.63 0.70
C ILE A 76 22.21 -20.51 -0.82
N GLN A 77 22.49 -21.56 -1.60
CA GLN A 77 22.29 -21.50 -3.05
C GLN A 77 20.83 -21.17 -3.36
N ASN A 78 20.62 -20.23 -4.28
CA ASN A 78 19.30 -19.73 -4.66
C ASN A 78 18.48 -19.07 -3.53
N LEU A 79 19.08 -18.81 -2.37
CA LEU A 79 18.45 -17.99 -1.34
C LEU A 79 18.39 -16.52 -1.81
N ASN A 80 17.21 -15.94 -1.70
CA ASN A 80 16.94 -14.56 -2.06
C ASN A 80 16.35 -13.85 -0.85
N ILE A 81 17.05 -12.86 -0.31
CA ILE A 81 16.58 -11.95 0.73
C ILE A 81 16.33 -10.59 0.13
N GLN A 82 15.15 -10.05 0.37
CA GLN A 82 14.68 -8.78 -0.18
C GLN A 82 13.98 -7.96 0.89
N ASN A 83 13.86 -6.66 0.65
CA ASN A 83 13.18 -5.72 1.56
C ASN A 83 13.73 -5.80 2.99
N GLY A 84 15.04 -6.05 3.12
CA GLY A 84 15.69 -6.08 4.41
C GLY A 84 15.79 -4.68 4.98
N TRP A 85 15.41 -4.52 6.24
CA TRP A 85 15.46 -3.28 7.00
C TRP A 85 16.02 -3.53 8.40
N ILE A 86 16.82 -2.59 8.87
CA ILE A 86 17.19 -2.42 10.28
C ILE A 86 16.92 -0.96 10.64
N TYR A 87 16.08 -0.72 11.64
CA TYR A 87 15.67 0.64 12.02
C TYR A 87 15.25 0.72 13.49
N ASP A 88 15.33 1.91 14.07
CA ASP A 88 14.88 2.20 15.44
C ASP A 88 13.68 3.17 15.44
N ALA A 89 13.27 3.60 16.63
CA ALA A 89 12.15 4.52 16.82
C ALA A 89 12.32 5.89 16.14
N ASN A 90 13.54 6.29 15.74
CA ASN A 90 13.83 7.53 15.03
C ASN A 90 13.87 7.35 13.50
N LEU A 91 13.31 6.25 12.98
CA LEU A 91 13.29 5.95 11.54
C LEU A 91 12.84 7.14 10.69
N LEU A 92 11.85 7.92 11.16
CA LEU A 92 11.32 9.07 10.43
C LEU A 92 12.31 10.24 10.31
N GLU A 93 13.29 10.32 11.20
CA GLU A 93 14.29 11.40 11.30
C GLU A 93 15.62 10.96 10.68
N THR A 94 16.09 9.78 11.05
CA THR A 94 17.42 9.29 10.69
C THR A 94 17.41 8.31 9.53
N GLY A 95 16.25 7.78 9.14
CA GLY A 95 16.18 6.65 8.23
C GLY A 95 16.65 5.35 8.89
N GLY A 96 16.70 4.28 8.09
CA GLY A 96 17.20 2.97 8.49
C GLY A 96 18.25 2.42 7.53
N MET A 97 18.80 1.26 7.88
CA MET A 97 19.69 0.48 7.02
C MET A 97 18.87 -0.51 6.20
N CYS A 98 19.06 -0.50 4.88
CA CYS A 98 18.45 -1.48 3.98
C CYS A 98 19.45 -2.58 3.64
N PHE A 99 18.98 -3.82 3.44
CA PHE A 99 19.83 -4.91 2.96
C PHE A 99 19.10 -5.91 2.06
N SER A 100 19.88 -6.71 1.32
CA SER A 100 19.39 -7.78 0.46
C SER A 100 20.48 -8.81 0.19
N LEU A 101 20.06 -10.03 -0.19
CA LEU A 101 20.92 -11.11 -0.63
C LEU A 101 20.37 -11.67 -1.94
N ARG A 102 21.15 -11.65 -3.03
CA ARG A 102 20.75 -12.28 -4.29
C ARG A 102 21.96 -12.84 -5.01
N ALA A 103 21.86 -14.07 -5.51
CA ALA A 103 22.94 -14.76 -6.23
C ALA A 103 24.27 -14.63 -5.49
N ASP A 104 24.25 -14.94 -4.19
CA ASP A 104 25.40 -14.84 -3.30
C ASP A 104 26.02 -13.43 -3.15
N SER A 105 25.35 -12.37 -3.60
CA SER A 105 25.75 -10.99 -3.34
C SER A 105 24.90 -10.40 -2.22
N PHE A 106 25.53 -10.14 -1.07
CA PHE A 106 24.91 -9.36 0.00
C PHE A 106 25.18 -7.88 -0.26
N LYS A 107 24.14 -7.05 -0.15
CA LYS A 107 24.24 -5.60 -0.30
C LYS A 107 23.54 -4.93 0.87
N SER A 108 24.15 -3.88 1.39
CA SER A 108 23.55 -3.00 2.38
C SER A 108 23.80 -1.54 2.00
N TYR A 109 22.85 -0.67 2.30
CA TYR A 109 22.93 0.76 2.02
C TYR A 109 22.00 1.52 2.97
N HIS A 110 22.31 2.79 3.21
CA HIS A 110 21.45 3.64 4.03
C HIS A 110 20.17 3.99 3.27
N SER A 111 19.03 4.08 3.95
CA SER A 111 17.74 4.30 3.30
C SER A 111 17.63 5.63 2.54
N HIS A 112 18.43 6.64 2.92
CA HIS A 112 18.59 7.92 2.23
C HIS A 112 19.66 7.93 1.13
N ASP A 113 20.39 6.84 0.94
CA ASP A 113 21.41 6.77 -0.10
C ASP A 113 20.75 6.69 -1.49
N ASN A 114 20.91 7.77 -2.25
CA ASN A 114 20.44 7.93 -3.63
C ASN A 114 21.60 7.99 -4.64
N SER A 115 22.83 7.66 -4.24
CA SER A 115 24.04 7.87 -5.05
C SER A 115 24.04 7.17 -6.42
N ASP A 116 23.25 6.11 -6.57
CA ASP A 116 23.14 5.38 -7.83
C ASP A 116 22.00 5.85 -8.76
N ILE A 117 21.09 6.73 -8.31
CA ILE A 117 19.88 7.06 -9.10
C ILE A 117 20.23 7.73 -10.44
N HIS A 118 21.29 8.54 -10.48
CA HIS A 118 21.78 9.25 -11.68
C HIS A 118 22.41 8.32 -12.72
N LYS A 119 22.76 7.09 -12.34
CA LYS A 119 23.33 6.08 -13.25
C LYS A 119 22.25 5.20 -13.90
N THR A 120 20.98 5.53 -13.70
CA THR A 120 19.84 4.73 -14.16
C THR A 120 18.94 5.52 -15.11
N LYS A 121 18.11 4.81 -15.89
CA LYS A 121 17.03 5.41 -16.68
C LYS A 121 15.76 5.72 -15.86
N ARG A 122 15.85 5.70 -14.53
CA ARG A 122 14.70 5.94 -13.65
C ARG A 122 14.35 7.43 -13.61
N LEU A 123 13.09 7.73 -13.28
CA LEU A 123 12.64 9.12 -13.06
C LEU A 123 13.46 9.74 -11.92
N GLN A 124 13.97 10.95 -12.14
CA GLN A 124 14.91 11.60 -11.21
C GLN A 124 14.23 12.54 -10.19
N TYR A 125 13.00 12.98 -10.47
CA TYR A 125 12.28 13.96 -9.65
C TYR A 125 10.81 13.58 -9.40
N HIS A 126 10.36 12.43 -9.94
CA HIS A 126 9.10 11.82 -9.57
C HIS A 126 9.40 10.66 -8.63
N PHE A 127 8.53 10.47 -7.64
CA PHE A 127 8.64 9.32 -6.76
C PHE A 127 8.56 8.02 -7.57
N THR A 128 9.44 7.08 -7.24
CA THR A 128 9.39 5.71 -7.75
C THR A 128 9.80 4.76 -6.64
N ALA A 129 9.14 3.60 -6.51
CA ALA A 129 9.52 2.58 -5.52
C ALA A 129 10.99 2.16 -5.73
N LYS A 130 11.79 1.97 -4.67
CA LYS A 130 13.24 1.67 -4.76
C LYS A 130 13.61 0.63 -5.82
N LYS A 131 12.75 -0.37 -6.02
CA LYS A 131 12.88 -1.43 -7.03
C LYS A 131 11.49 -1.96 -7.42
N ALA A 132 11.46 -2.84 -8.41
CA ALA A 132 10.29 -3.65 -8.78
C ALA A 132 9.06 -2.81 -9.22
N TRP A 133 7.85 -3.29 -8.94
CA TRP A 133 6.60 -2.75 -9.47
C TRP A 133 5.88 -1.87 -8.45
N MET A 134 5.35 -0.73 -8.90
CA MET A 134 4.40 0.09 -8.15
C MET A 134 3.27 0.56 -9.06
N ASN A 135 2.10 0.84 -8.48
CA ASN A 135 1.03 1.54 -9.17
C ASN A 135 0.36 2.58 -8.26
N ASP A 136 -0.88 2.36 -7.84
CA ASP A 136 -1.75 3.38 -7.27
C ASP A 136 -1.13 4.04 -6.03
N PRO A 137 -1.17 5.38 -5.90
CA PRO A 137 -0.93 6.03 -4.64
C PRO A 137 -2.06 5.69 -3.66
N ASN A 138 -1.70 5.39 -2.43
CA ASN A 138 -2.64 5.02 -1.38
C ASN A 138 -2.37 5.84 -0.11
N GLY A 139 -3.37 5.93 0.75
CA GLY A 139 -3.22 6.48 2.09
C GLY A 139 -2.56 7.86 2.16
N LEU A 140 -2.79 8.72 1.17
CA LEU A 140 -2.19 10.06 1.12
C LEU A 140 -2.72 10.90 2.30
N VAL A 141 -1.84 11.33 3.19
CA VAL A 141 -2.23 12.02 4.43
C VAL A 141 -1.11 12.87 4.99
N TYR A 142 -1.44 13.98 5.65
CA TYR A 142 -0.52 14.69 6.51
C TYR A 142 -0.71 14.22 7.96
N PHE A 143 0.33 13.64 8.56
CA PHE A 143 0.28 13.08 9.91
C PHE A 143 1.58 13.39 10.65
N LYS A 144 1.45 13.89 11.88
CA LYS A 144 2.57 14.18 12.79
C LYS A 144 3.75 14.93 12.14
N GLY A 145 3.44 15.97 11.37
CA GLY A 145 4.46 16.84 10.78
C GLY A 145 4.98 16.40 9.41
N LYS A 146 4.53 15.26 8.88
CA LYS A 146 5.01 14.70 7.60
C LYS A 146 3.86 14.36 6.68
N TYR A 147 4.10 14.49 5.38
CA TYR A 147 3.26 13.90 4.34
C TYR A 147 3.60 12.42 4.22
N HIS A 148 2.63 11.55 4.42
CA HIS A 148 2.75 10.11 4.20
C HIS A 148 2.14 9.77 2.83
N MET A 149 2.86 8.97 2.06
CA MET A 149 2.38 8.35 0.84
C MET A 149 2.60 6.85 0.93
N PHE A 150 1.51 6.11 0.86
CA PHE A 150 1.53 4.68 0.62
C PHE A 150 1.33 4.42 -0.87
N TYR A 151 1.61 3.21 -1.31
CA TYR A 151 1.39 2.85 -2.72
C TYR A 151 1.29 1.34 -2.88
N GLN A 152 0.46 0.89 -3.82
CA GLN A 152 0.44 -0.51 -4.21
C GLN A 152 1.82 -0.92 -4.72
N HIS A 153 2.33 -2.01 -4.16
CA HIS A 153 3.69 -2.45 -4.39
C HIS A 153 3.78 -3.97 -4.54
N TYR A 154 4.49 -4.42 -5.58
CA TYR A 154 4.99 -5.79 -5.64
C TYR A 154 6.52 -5.75 -5.61
N PRO A 155 7.15 -6.03 -4.45
CA PRO A 155 8.57 -5.76 -4.24
C PRO A 155 9.50 -6.79 -4.90
N TYR A 156 8.97 -7.92 -5.37
CA TYR A 156 9.77 -9.07 -5.78
C TYR A 156 10.06 -9.15 -7.27
N GLY A 157 9.45 -8.30 -8.10
CA GLY A 157 9.71 -8.29 -9.54
C GLY A 157 8.72 -7.48 -10.35
N LYS A 158 8.46 -7.96 -11.58
CA LYS A 158 7.37 -7.44 -12.41
C LYS A 158 6.05 -7.93 -11.82
N HIS A 159 4.98 -7.17 -11.98
CA HIS A 159 3.66 -7.44 -11.39
C HIS A 159 3.23 -8.92 -11.48
N THR A 160 2.82 -9.51 -10.35
CA THR A 160 2.26 -10.88 -10.28
C THR A 160 1.05 -10.97 -9.36
N ALA A 161 0.20 -9.94 -9.32
CA ALA A 161 -1.09 -9.96 -8.61
C ALA A 161 -1.02 -10.23 -7.09
N MET A 162 0.11 -10.02 -6.41
CA MET A 162 0.23 -10.04 -4.95
C MET A 162 0.67 -8.68 -4.43
N LEU A 163 -0.25 -7.92 -3.87
CA LEU A 163 -0.02 -6.52 -3.57
C LEU A 163 0.23 -6.27 -2.09
N HIS A 164 1.26 -5.46 -1.85
CA HIS A 164 1.62 -4.87 -0.57
C HIS A 164 1.32 -3.36 -0.63
N TRP A 165 1.36 -2.68 0.51
CA TRP A 165 1.54 -1.23 0.53
C TRP A 165 2.98 -0.89 0.87
N GLY A 166 3.70 -0.32 -0.09
CA GLY A 166 4.93 0.39 0.20
C GLY A 166 4.63 1.72 0.90
N HIS A 167 5.65 2.33 1.50
CA HIS A 167 5.47 3.54 2.31
C HIS A 167 6.65 4.51 2.12
N ALA A 168 6.34 5.78 2.02
CA ALA A 168 7.29 6.88 2.00
C ALA A 168 6.73 8.10 2.74
N VAL A 169 7.63 8.95 3.23
CA VAL A 169 7.30 10.22 3.88
C VAL A 169 8.05 11.38 3.25
N SER A 170 7.49 12.58 3.34
CA SER A 170 8.11 13.81 2.89
C SER A 170 7.72 14.98 3.81
N THR A 171 8.57 15.99 3.89
CA THR A 171 8.26 17.26 4.56
C THR A 171 7.79 18.34 3.57
N ASP A 172 7.93 18.11 2.27
CA ASP A 172 7.71 19.13 1.23
C ASP A 172 7.00 18.62 -0.03
N LEU A 173 6.53 17.37 -0.02
CA LEU A 173 5.88 16.66 -1.14
C LEU A 173 6.79 16.40 -2.36
N VAL A 174 8.08 16.74 -2.27
CA VAL A 174 9.05 16.61 -3.36
C VAL A 174 10.14 15.61 -2.99
N ASN A 175 10.75 15.80 -1.83
CA ASN A 175 11.83 14.98 -1.31
C ASN A 175 11.23 13.87 -0.45
N TRP A 176 11.21 12.65 -1.00
CA TRP A 176 10.60 11.49 -0.37
C TRP A 176 11.66 10.56 0.24
N GLN A 177 11.47 10.23 1.52
CA GLN A 177 12.17 9.18 2.23
C GLN A 177 11.35 7.89 2.16
N HIS A 178 11.97 6.81 1.68
CA HIS A 178 11.36 5.48 1.74
C HIS A 178 11.38 4.91 3.16
N LEU A 179 10.34 4.13 3.47
CA LEU A 179 10.16 3.41 4.73
C LEU A 179 9.96 1.90 4.46
N PRO A 180 9.97 1.04 5.50
CA PRO A 180 9.57 -0.35 5.39
C PRO A 180 8.17 -0.52 4.78
N ILE A 181 7.86 -1.74 4.31
CA ILE A 181 6.51 -2.07 3.84
C ILE A 181 5.53 -1.89 4.99
N ALA A 182 4.41 -1.19 4.73
CA ALA A 182 3.39 -0.90 5.73
C ALA A 182 2.34 -2.00 5.83
N ILE A 183 1.93 -2.59 4.70
CA ILE A 183 0.90 -3.64 4.67
C ILE A 183 1.38 -4.82 3.83
N TYR A 184 1.38 -6.00 4.45
CA TYR A 184 1.61 -7.29 3.80
C TYR A 184 0.27 -7.98 3.49
N PRO A 185 0.20 -8.80 2.42
CA PRO A 185 -0.94 -9.68 2.16
C PRO A 185 -1.27 -10.58 3.37
N GLN A 186 -2.56 -10.80 3.65
CA GLN A 186 -3.00 -11.62 4.79
C GLN A 186 -3.15 -13.13 4.45
N ASN A 187 -3.31 -13.47 3.17
CA ASN A 187 -3.59 -14.83 2.71
C ASN A 187 -2.32 -15.52 2.17
N ASP A 188 -2.32 -16.87 2.12
CA ASP A 188 -1.24 -17.65 1.49
C ASP A 188 -1.37 -17.60 -0.04
N LEU A 189 -1.01 -16.43 -0.59
CA LEU A 189 -1.08 -16.15 -2.01
C LEU A 189 0.06 -16.84 -2.78
N ASN A 190 -0.22 -17.18 -4.02
CA ASN A 190 0.70 -17.84 -4.95
C ASN A 190 0.26 -17.61 -6.41
N ASP A 191 0.78 -18.42 -7.34
CA ASP A 191 0.50 -18.28 -8.77
C ASP A 191 -0.97 -18.60 -9.15
N ARG A 192 -1.75 -19.25 -8.27
CA ARG A 192 -3.19 -19.54 -8.43
C ARG A 192 -4.06 -18.64 -7.55
N TYR A 193 -3.71 -18.51 -6.27
CA TYR A 193 -4.42 -17.66 -5.32
C TYR A 193 -3.78 -16.28 -5.31
N ILE A 194 -4.44 -15.30 -5.92
CA ILE A 194 -3.91 -13.95 -6.10
C ILE A 194 -4.68 -12.92 -5.25
N GLY A 195 -4.12 -11.72 -5.11
CA GLY A 195 -4.76 -10.58 -4.46
C GLY A 195 -3.83 -9.81 -3.54
N GLY A 196 -4.20 -9.67 -2.27
CA GLY A 196 -3.43 -8.96 -1.26
C GLY A 196 -4.05 -7.61 -0.88
N ALA A 197 -3.21 -6.67 -0.46
CA ALA A 197 -3.63 -5.34 -0.06
C ALA A 197 -3.78 -4.43 -1.29
N PHE A 198 -5.02 -4.35 -1.77
CA PHE A 198 -5.44 -3.44 -2.84
C PHE A 198 -5.56 -2.00 -2.31
N SER A 199 -6.00 -1.08 -3.17
CA SER A 199 -5.95 0.36 -2.93
C SER A 199 -6.88 0.79 -1.80
N GLY A 200 -6.65 2.01 -1.34
CA GLY A 200 -7.33 2.55 -0.19
C GLY A 200 -6.81 3.92 0.21
N SER A 201 -7.35 4.45 1.29
CA SER A 201 -7.14 5.81 1.74
C SER A 201 -6.80 5.89 3.23
N ALA A 202 -6.47 7.11 3.66
CA ALA A 202 -6.09 7.42 5.01
C ALA A 202 -6.95 8.56 5.55
N MET A 203 -7.13 8.58 6.87
CA MET A 203 -7.63 9.75 7.59
C MET A 203 -7.02 9.76 8.99
N VAL A 204 -7.00 10.93 9.62
CA VAL A 204 -6.57 11.08 11.01
C VAL A 204 -7.81 11.19 11.89
N VAL A 205 -7.89 10.34 12.92
CA VAL A 205 -8.98 10.32 13.90
C VAL A 205 -8.34 10.28 15.28
N ASP A 206 -8.64 11.26 16.13
CA ASP A 206 -8.13 11.35 17.51
C ASP A 206 -6.60 11.13 17.63
N ASP A 207 -5.81 11.84 16.81
CA ASP A 207 -4.35 11.76 16.71
C ASP A 207 -3.78 10.37 16.32
N GLU A 208 -4.64 9.46 15.84
CA GLU A 208 -4.26 8.19 15.23
C GLU A 208 -4.47 8.21 13.72
N LEU A 209 -3.51 7.62 13.00
CA LEU A 209 -3.62 7.38 11.57
C LEU A 209 -4.48 6.14 11.33
N PHE A 210 -5.58 6.30 10.60
CA PHE A 210 -6.43 5.21 10.14
C PHE A 210 -6.13 4.98 8.66
N LEU A 211 -5.79 3.75 8.29
CA LEU A 211 -5.71 3.31 6.89
C LEU A 211 -6.83 2.33 6.62
N ILE A 212 -7.63 2.61 5.59
CA ILE A 212 -8.69 1.72 5.13
C ILE A 212 -8.38 1.30 3.71
N TYR A 213 -8.40 -0.01 3.47
CA TYR A 213 -7.96 -0.60 2.21
C TYR A 213 -8.79 -1.82 1.83
N THR A 214 -8.77 -2.17 0.55
CA THR A 214 -9.38 -3.40 0.07
C THR A 214 -8.43 -4.57 0.25
N GLU A 215 -8.87 -5.65 0.88
CA GLU A 215 -8.24 -6.96 0.74
C GLU A 215 -8.90 -7.68 -0.42
N HIS A 216 -8.08 -8.06 -1.41
CA HIS A 216 -8.49 -8.90 -2.54
C HIS A 216 -8.03 -10.33 -2.32
N PHE A 217 -8.89 -11.28 -2.65
CA PHE A 217 -8.55 -12.69 -2.80
C PHE A 217 -9.31 -13.29 -3.98
N GLU A 218 -8.57 -13.92 -4.88
CA GLU A 218 -9.14 -14.55 -6.07
C GLU A 218 -8.45 -15.89 -6.34
N ASP A 219 -9.28 -16.91 -6.61
CA ASP A 219 -8.80 -18.18 -7.16
C ASP A 219 -8.98 -18.14 -8.68
N LEU A 220 -7.87 -18.03 -9.40
CA LEU A 220 -7.87 -17.92 -10.87
C LEU A 220 -8.56 -19.11 -11.55
N ASP A 221 -8.50 -20.31 -10.95
CA ASP A 221 -9.15 -21.50 -11.51
C ASP A 221 -10.67 -21.51 -11.31
N ASN A 222 -11.17 -20.71 -10.37
CA ASN A 222 -12.59 -20.68 -9.95
C ASN A 222 -13.22 -19.29 -10.09
N THR A 223 -12.61 -18.39 -10.85
CA THR A 223 -13.14 -17.05 -11.11
C THR A 223 -14.38 -17.14 -12.02
N PRO A 224 -15.49 -16.41 -11.72
CA PRO A 224 -15.66 -15.39 -10.68
C PRO A 224 -16.25 -15.90 -9.35
N ASN A 225 -16.41 -17.21 -9.16
CA ASN A 225 -17.06 -17.77 -7.96
C ASN A 225 -16.25 -17.53 -6.69
N ILE A 226 -14.92 -17.47 -6.80
CA ILE A 226 -14.01 -17.12 -5.72
C ILE A 226 -13.29 -15.83 -6.13
N PHE A 227 -14.01 -14.71 -6.03
CA PHE A 227 -13.52 -13.35 -6.17
C PHE A 227 -14.06 -12.56 -4.97
N ILE A 228 -13.18 -12.21 -4.04
CA ILE A 228 -13.54 -11.68 -2.73
C ILE A 228 -12.81 -10.36 -2.50
N GLU A 229 -13.57 -9.28 -2.37
CA GLU A 229 -13.07 -7.98 -1.97
C GLU A 229 -13.74 -7.54 -0.66
N LYS A 230 -12.94 -7.25 0.36
CA LYS A 230 -13.37 -6.82 1.69
C LYS A 230 -12.65 -5.53 2.08
N GLN A 231 -13.28 -4.70 2.91
CA GLN A 231 -12.64 -3.47 3.39
C GLN A 231 -12.11 -3.68 4.81
N ASN A 232 -10.82 -3.41 4.99
CA ASN A 232 -10.09 -3.56 6.25
C ASN A 232 -9.63 -2.21 6.79
N LEU A 233 -9.61 -2.08 8.11
CA LEU A 233 -9.06 -0.95 8.85
C LEU A 233 -7.81 -1.41 9.62
N ILE A 234 -6.73 -0.64 9.51
CA ILE A 234 -5.58 -0.68 10.41
C ILE A 234 -5.30 0.71 10.97
N LYS A 235 -4.72 0.76 12.16
CA LYS A 235 -4.44 2.00 12.88
C LYS A 235 -2.97 2.12 13.23
N SER A 236 -2.46 3.34 13.30
CA SER A 236 -1.10 3.62 13.77
C SER A 236 -1.05 4.89 14.62
N LYS A 237 -0.26 4.83 15.70
CA LYS A 237 0.03 6.00 16.55
C LYS A 237 1.26 6.77 16.10
N ASP A 238 2.18 6.16 15.38
CA ASP A 238 3.46 6.76 15.00
C ASP A 238 3.63 6.86 13.47
N GLY A 239 2.68 6.30 12.71
CA GLY A 239 2.70 6.26 11.25
C GLY A 239 3.63 5.19 10.69
N ILE A 240 4.27 4.35 11.52
CA ILE A 240 5.23 3.32 11.12
C ILE A 240 4.73 1.92 11.50
N HIS A 241 4.25 1.76 12.74
CA HIS A 241 3.76 0.48 13.25
C HIS A 241 2.24 0.45 13.19
N PHE A 242 1.68 -0.60 12.58
CA PHE A 242 0.24 -0.72 12.34
C PHE A 242 -0.37 -1.86 13.15
N SER A 243 -1.60 -1.66 13.61
CA SER A 243 -2.39 -2.70 14.26
C SER A 243 -2.70 -3.86 13.30
N LYS A 244 -3.12 -5.00 13.85
CA LYS A 244 -3.71 -6.07 13.03
C LYS A 244 -4.94 -5.55 12.27
N PRO A 245 -5.18 -6.02 11.03
CA PRO A 245 -6.37 -5.66 10.27
C PRO A 245 -7.68 -6.04 10.96
N LYS A 246 -8.64 -5.12 10.94
CA LYS A 246 -10.03 -5.32 11.35
C LYS A 246 -10.93 -5.16 10.12
N ILE A 247 -11.66 -6.20 9.75
CA ILE A 247 -12.65 -6.12 8.66
C ILE A 247 -13.76 -5.17 9.10
N VAL A 248 -14.00 -4.12 8.32
CA VAL A 248 -15.05 -3.12 8.56
C VAL A 248 -16.23 -3.25 7.60
N ILE A 249 -16.01 -3.83 6.41
CA ILE A 249 -17.06 -4.25 5.48
C ILE A 249 -16.68 -5.63 4.94
N ASN A 250 -17.42 -6.66 5.36
CA ASN A 250 -17.14 -8.05 4.99
C ASN A 250 -17.83 -8.46 3.68
N HIS A 251 -18.95 -7.82 3.33
CA HIS A 251 -19.72 -8.13 2.13
C HIS A 251 -20.23 -6.84 1.50
N LYS A 252 -20.10 -6.76 0.17
CA LYS A 252 -20.83 -5.79 -0.65
C LYS A 252 -22.35 -6.03 -0.58
N PRO A 253 -23.18 -5.02 -0.89
CA PRO A 253 -24.61 -5.24 -1.12
C PRO A 253 -24.85 -6.22 -2.29
N ASP A 254 -25.95 -6.97 -2.26
CA ASP A 254 -26.25 -8.02 -3.26
C ASP A 254 -26.38 -7.48 -4.69
N PHE A 255 -26.88 -6.25 -4.84
CA PHE A 255 -27.06 -5.59 -6.13
C PHE A 255 -25.77 -4.98 -6.71
N CYS A 256 -24.65 -5.03 -5.98
CA CYS A 256 -23.33 -4.61 -6.46
C CYS A 256 -22.57 -5.80 -7.12
N SER A 257 -21.68 -5.52 -8.05
CA SER A 257 -20.77 -6.51 -8.67
C SER A 257 -19.71 -7.01 -7.71
N TYR A 258 -19.03 -8.10 -8.05
CA TYR A 258 -17.89 -8.61 -7.28
C TYR A 258 -16.74 -7.61 -7.19
N ASP A 259 -16.53 -6.76 -8.22
CA ASP A 259 -15.68 -5.56 -8.10
C ASP A 259 -16.33 -4.57 -7.11
N PHE A 260 -15.69 -4.39 -5.96
CA PHE A 260 -16.10 -3.59 -4.81
C PHE A 260 -14.86 -3.17 -3.99
N ARG A 261 -14.14 -2.16 -4.48
CA ARG A 261 -12.78 -1.81 -3.99
C ARG A 261 -12.50 -0.31 -3.95
N ASP A 262 -11.31 0.00 -3.46
CA ASP A 262 -10.69 1.32 -3.40
C ASP A 262 -11.43 2.30 -2.48
N PRO A 263 -11.56 1.99 -1.17
CA PRO A 263 -12.29 2.83 -0.23
C PRO A 263 -11.60 4.19 -0.04
N LYS A 264 -12.32 5.28 -0.34
CA LYS A 264 -11.94 6.64 0.07
C LYS A 264 -12.76 7.07 1.29
N VAL A 265 -12.08 7.42 2.38
CA VAL A 265 -12.71 7.91 3.62
C VAL A 265 -12.41 9.37 3.89
N TRP A 266 -13.34 10.05 4.56
CA TRP A 266 -13.15 11.38 5.11
C TRP A 266 -14.16 11.67 6.22
N PHE A 267 -13.87 12.67 7.04
CA PHE A 267 -14.85 13.31 7.91
C PHE A 267 -15.48 14.51 7.18
N ASP A 268 -16.80 14.50 7.03
CA ASP A 268 -17.52 15.61 6.41
C ASP A 268 -18.01 16.58 7.49
N LYS A 269 -17.46 17.80 7.46
CA LYS A 269 -17.79 18.85 8.44
C LYS A 269 -19.22 19.40 8.27
N ILE A 270 -19.81 19.31 7.07
CA ILE A 270 -21.15 19.82 6.78
C ILE A 270 -22.20 18.87 7.37
N PHE A 271 -22.02 17.56 7.16
CA PHE A 271 -22.94 16.54 7.65
C PHE A 271 -22.58 15.99 9.03
N ASN A 272 -21.42 16.37 9.57
CA ASN A 272 -20.90 15.97 10.88
C ASN A 272 -20.88 14.44 11.06
N CYS A 273 -20.32 13.73 10.07
CA CYS A 273 -20.14 12.29 10.10
C CYS A 273 -18.99 11.87 9.19
N TYR A 274 -18.58 10.60 9.31
CA TYR A 274 -17.60 10.00 8.43
C TYR A 274 -18.30 9.37 7.22
N TYR A 275 -17.71 9.53 6.05
CA TYR A 275 -18.14 8.85 4.83
C TYR A 275 -17.03 7.97 4.26
N MET A 276 -17.46 6.93 3.57
CA MET A 276 -16.61 6.05 2.78
C MET A 276 -17.27 5.84 1.42
N VAL A 277 -16.52 6.03 0.35
CA VAL A 277 -16.95 5.71 -1.01
C VAL A 277 -16.16 4.51 -1.55
N ILE A 278 -16.81 3.65 -2.32
CA ILE A 278 -16.22 2.42 -2.86
C ILE A 278 -16.63 2.26 -4.33
N GLY A 279 -15.67 1.95 -5.19
CA GLY A 279 -15.89 1.74 -6.62
C GLY A 279 -16.52 0.37 -6.88
N THR A 280 -17.56 0.34 -7.72
CA THR A 280 -18.29 -0.89 -8.03
C THR A 280 -19.10 -0.76 -9.34
N TYR A 281 -19.95 -1.75 -9.62
CA TYR A 281 -21.00 -1.69 -10.61
C TYR A 281 -22.32 -2.10 -9.95
N ALA A 282 -23.37 -1.30 -10.12
CA ALA A 282 -24.66 -1.52 -9.49
C ALA A 282 -25.80 -1.06 -10.41
N ASN A 283 -26.94 -1.75 -10.35
CA ASN A 283 -28.15 -1.39 -11.10
C ASN A 283 -27.90 -1.12 -12.59
N ASN A 284 -27.06 -1.94 -13.24
CA ASN A 284 -26.66 -1.84 -14.65
C ASN A 284 -25.72 -0.66 -15.02
N TYR A 285 -25.09 0.00 -14.06
CA TYR A 285 -24.14 1.09 -14.32
C TYR A 285 -22.86 0.98 -13.48
N PRO A 286 -21.68 1.37 -14.01
CA PRO A 286 -20.52 1.67 -13.17
C PRO A 286 -20.93 2.68 -12.10
N SER A 287 -20.66 2.36 -10.84
CA SER A 287 -21.26 3.03 -9.69
C SER A 287 -20.27 3.26 -8.57
N VAL A 288 -20.56 4.26 -7.73
CA VAL A 288 -19.85 4.50 -6.48
C VAL A 288 -20.83 4.24 -5.34
N ALA A 289 -20.54 3.28 -4.48
CA ALA A 289 -21.32 3.03 -3.27
C ALA A 289 -20.89 4.00 -2.15
N LEU A 290 -21.83 4.40 -1.30
CA LEU A 290 -21.59 5.27 -0.15
C LEU A 290 -21.92 4.54 1.15
N TYR A 291 -21.03 4.69 2.12
CA TYR A 291 -21.20 4.24 3.49
C TYR A 291 -21.04 5.43 4.43
N ARG A 292 -21.73 5.37 5.57
CA ARG A 292 -21.67 6.38 6.64
C ARG A 292 -21.22 5.72 7.96
N SER A 293 -20.44 6.45 8.74
CA SER A 293 -20.08 6.07 10.11
C SER A 293 -20.16 7.29 11.04
N ASP A 294 -20.49 7.04 12.30
CA ASP A 294 -20.44 8.04 13.37
C ASP A 294 -19.10 8.01 14.13
N ASN A 295 -18.30 6.95 13.96
CA ASN A 295 -17.11 6.69 14.77
C ASN A 295 -15.90 6.22 13.96
N ALA A 296 -15.93 6.34 12.62
CA ALA A 296 -14.90 5.88 11.69
C ALA A 296 -14.59 4.36 11.69
N GLU A 297 -15.26 3.56 12.52
CA GLU A 297 -14.99 2.13 12.69
C GLU A 297 -16.16 1.23 12.28
N SER A 298 -17.39 1.68 12.52
CA SER A 298 -18.61 0.95 12.20
C SER A 298 -19.31 1.62 11.04
N TRP A 299 -19.35 0.94 9.91
CA TRP A 299 -19.80 1.50 8.63
C TRP A 299 -21.13 0.88 8.21
N ASN A 300 -22.10 1.73 7.90
CA ASN A 300 -23.40 1.32 7.39
C ASN A 300 -23.53 1.74 5.94
N TYR A 301 -24.00 0.83 5.08
CA TYR A 301 -24.37 1.19 3.71
C TYR A 301 -25.40 2.32 3.74
N HIS A 302 -25.16 3.37 2.96
CA HIS A 302 -25.96 4.59 2.96
C HIS A 302 -26.79 4.72 1.68
N SER A 303 -26.14 4.58 0.52
CA SER A 303 -26.75 4.79 -0.79
C SER A 303 -25.78 4.40 -1.93
N ILE A 304 -26.26 4.46 -3.17
CA ILE A 304 -25.38 4.66 -4.33
C ILE A 304 -25.14 6.17 -4.45
N LEU A 305 -23.89 6.60 -4.29
CA LEU A 305 -23.47 7.99 -4.42
C LEU A 305 -23.68 8.50 -5.84
N PHE A 306 -23.15 7.75 -6.81
CA PHE A 306 -23.05 8.16 -8.20
C PHE A 306 -23.14 6.95 -9.14
N GLN A 307 -23.67 7.18 -10.34
CA GLN A 307 -23.70 6.20 -11.42
C GLN A 307 -23.32 6.85 -12.74
N GLU A 308 -22.37 6.25 -13.45
CA GLU A 308 -21.96 6.72 -14.77
C GLU A 308 -22.90 6.14 -15.84
N LYS A 309 -23.85 6.97 -16.30
CA LYS A 309 -24.92 6.55 -17.24
C LYS A 309 -24.55 6.75 -18.72
N THR A 310 -23.48 7.49 -19.02
CA THR A 310 -23.10 7.90 -20.37
C THR A 310 -21.89 7.12 -20.92
N ILE A 311 -21.06 6.57 -20.04
CA ILE A 311 -19.88 5.76 -20.37
C ILE A 311 -20.01 4.39 -19.69
N SER A 312 -20.27 3.35 -20.48
CA SER A 312 -20.34 1.99 -19.95
C SER A 312 -18.93 1.42 -19.75
N GLY A 313 -18.74 0.68 -18.66
CA GLY A 313 -17.53 -0.08 -18.34
C GLY A 313 -17.86 -1.25 -17.42
N ARG A 314 -16.83 -1.98 -16.98
CA ARG A 314 -16.98 -3.08 -16.00
C ARG A 314 -17.27 -2.54 -14.61
N THR A 315 -16.51 -1.53 -14.17
CA THR A 315 -16.61 -0.93 -12.84
C THR A 315 -16.01 0.48 -12.82
N LEU A 316 -16.15 1.17 -11.69
CA LEU A 316 -15.37 2.37 -11.36
C LEU A 316 -14.27 2.00 -10.36
N GLU A 317 -13.08 2.58 -10.54
CA GLU A 317 -11.91 2.40 -9.66
C GLU A 317 -11.45 3.73 -9.09
N CYS A 318 -10.78 3.66 -7.95
CA CYS A 318 -10.19 4.80 -7.24
C CYS A 318 -11.14 6.02 -7.13
N PRO A 319 -12.38 5.85 -6.62
CA PRO A 319 -13.26 6.99 -6.40
C PRO A 319 -12.72 7.89 -5.29
N ASP A 320 -12.82 9.20 -5.49
CA ASP A 320 -12.52 10.22 -4.49
C ASP A 320 -13.60 11.31 -4.52
N LEU A 321 -14.02 11.79 -3.35
CA LEU A 321 -14.97 12.87 -3.21
C LEU A 321 -14.46 13.85 -2.15
N PHE A 322 -14.25 15.11 -2.55
CA PHE A 322 -13.82 16.16 -1.65
C PHE A 322 -14.50 17.49 -1.99
N TYR A 323 -14.53 18.39 -1.00
CA TYR A 323 -15.11 19.72 -1.12
C TYR A 323 -14.03 20.75 -1.46
N LEU A 324 -14.25 21.55 -2.49
CA LEU A 324 -13.34 22.58 -2.98
C LEU A 324 -14.13 23.80 -3.49
N ASP A 325 -13.81 24.98 -2.96
CA ASP A 325 -14.33 26.27 -3.43
C ASP A 325 -15.85 26.33 -3.62
N GLY A 326 -16.61 25.79 -2.67
CA GLY A 326 -18.08 25.84 -2.71
C GLY A 326 -18.76 24.62 -3.36
N LYS A 327 -17.99 23.70 -3.95
CA LYS A 327 -18.50 22.55 -4.71
C LYS A 327 -17.84 21.25 -4.27
N TYR A 328 -18.53 20.15 -4.56
CA TYR A 328 -17.91 18.83 -4.45
C TYR A 328 -17.32 18.42 -5.79
N VAL A 329 -16.14 17.78 -5.74
CA VAL A 329 -15.45 17.22 -6.89
C VAL A 329 -15.37 15.71 -6.69
N LEU A 330 -15.98 14.97 -7.61
CA LEU A 330 -15.89 13.52 -7.69
C LEU A 330 -14.82 13.15 -8.71
N VAL A 331 -13.78 12.42 -8.30
CA VAL A 331 -12.75 11.85 -9.17
C VAL A 331 -12.92 10.34 -9.19
N LEU A 332 -12.72 9.71 -10.35
CA LEU A 332 -12.83 8.25 -10.53
C LEU A 332 -12.13 7.81 -11.81
N SER A 333 -11.81 6.53 -11.92
CA SER A 333 -11.32 5.91 -13.15
C SER A 333 -12.33 4.91 -13.69
N ILE A 334 -12.55 4.91 -15.01
CA ILE A 334 -13.50 3.98 -15.65
C ILE A 334 -12.73 2.76 -16.17
N PHE A 335 -13.06 1.59 -15.63
CA PHE A 335 -12.36 0.34 -15.93
C PHE A 335 -13.09 -0.50 -16.99
N GLU A 336 -12.33 -1.03 -17.95
CA GLU A 336 -12.80 -1.84 -19.07
C GLU A 336 -14.02 -1.25 -19.81
N THR A 337 -13.86 -0.03 -20.33
CA THR A 337 -14.92 0.66 -21.08
C THR A 337 -15.42 -0.14 -22.28
N LYS A 338 -16.74 -0.21 -22.47
CA LYS A 338 -17.36 -0.88 -23.62
C LYS A 338 -17.48 0.10 -24.80
N ASN A 339 -16.96 -0.29 -25.97
CA ASN A 339 -17.04 0.46 -27.24
C ASN A 339 -16.46 1.90 -27.19
N LYS A 340 -15.64 2.23 -26.19
CA LYS A 340 -15.01 3.55 -26.00
C LYS A 340 -13.56 3.41 -25.51
N LYS A 341 -12.69 2.75 -26.29
CA LYS A 341 -11.29 2.46 -25.88
C LYS A 341 -10.51 3.71 -25.45
N ASP A 342 -10.76 4.85 -26.07
CA ASP A 342 -10.13 6.14 -25.74
C ASP A 342 -10.54 6.68 -24.36
N PHE A 343 -11.48 6.04 -23.67
CA PHE A 343 -11.89 6.39 -22.32
C PHE A 343 -11.37 5.41 -21.26
N ASN A 344 -10.81 4.27 -21.69
CA ASN A 344 -10.42 3.19 -20.81
C ASN A 344 -9.19 3.54 -19.98
N TYR A 345 -9.17 3.13 -18.71
CA TYR A 345 -8.03 3.31 -17.79
C TYR A 345 -7.59 4.79 -17.64
N GLN A 346 -8.55 5.71 -17.76
CA GLN A 346 -8.34 7.13 -17.56
C GLN A 346 -9.14 7.62 -16.35
N SER A 347 -8.58 8.62 -15.68
CA SER A 347 -9.22 9.29 -14.55
C SER A 347 -10.04 10.48 -15.04
N TYR A 348 -11.26 10.58 -14.58
CA TYR A 348 -12.21 11.65 -14.86
C TYR A 348 -12.58 12.35 -13.57
N TYR A 349 -13.01 13.60 -13.71
CA TYR A 349 -13.66 14.30 -12.62
C TYR A 349 -14.98 14.93 -13.06
N TYR A 350 -15.84 15.14 -12.05
CA TYR A 350 -17.13 15.80 -12.14
C TYR A 350 -17.18 16.85 -11.04
N ILE A 351 -17.73 18.02 -11.36
CA ILE A 351 -18.03 19.07 -10.39
C ILE A 351 -19.53 19.07 -10.16
N GLY A 352 -19.95 19.18 -8.91
CA GLY A 352 -21.36 19.15 -8.57
C GLY A 352 -21.64 19.38 -7.10
N ASN A 353 -22.80 18.90 -6.66
CA ASN A 353 -23.23 18.97 -5.27
C ASN A 353 -23.40 17.57 -4.67
N PHE A 354 -23.12 17.46 -3.38
CA PHE A 354 -23.39 16.27 -2.57
C PHE A 354 -24.39 16.63 -1.48
N ASP A 355 -25.50 15.90 -1.40
CA ASP A 355 -26.60 16.17 -0.46
C ASP A 355 -26.52 15.31 0.84
N GLY A 356 -25.39 14.63 1.06
CA GLY A 356 -25.20 13.68 2.14
C GLY A 356 -25.52 12.23 1.75
N LYS A 357 -26.15 12.01 0.59
CA LYS A 357 -26.50 10.68 0.04
C LYS A 357 -26.10 10.49 -1.41
N HIS A 358 -26.27 11.50 -2.25
CA HIS A 358 -26.12 11.43 -3.68
C HIS A 358 -25.27 12.58 -4.19
N PHE A 359 -24.41 12.28 -5.15
CA PHE A 359 -23.67 13.29 -5.89
C PHE A 359 -24.41 13.60 -7.20
N SER A 360 -24.75 14.87 -7.38
CA SER A 360 -25.37 15.39 -8.60
C SER A 360 -24.34 16.17 -9.40
N ALA A 361 -23.84 15.56 -10.48
CA ALA A 361 -22.90 16.20 -11.40
C ALA A 361 -23.57 17.37 -12.14
N GLU A 362 -22.91 18.53 -12.13
CA GLU A 362 -23.27 19.71 -12.92
C GLU A 362 -22.44 19.81 -14.21
N THR A 363 -21.37 19.03 -14.30
CA THR A 363 -20.47 18.96 -15.47
C THR A 363 -20.50 17.58 -16.12
N PRO A 364 -20.24 17.46 -17.43
CA PRO A 364 -19.92 16.18 -18.05
C PRO A 364 -18.59 15.59 -17.51
N PRO A 365 -18.33 14.29 -17.75
CA PRO A 365 -17.04 13.68 -17.41
C PRO A 365 -15.91 14.46 -18.06
N THR A 366 -15.03 15.03 -17.24
CA THR A 366 -13.86 15.78 -17.72
C THR A 366 -12.61 14.97 -17.50
N LEU A 367 -11.90 14.66 -18.59
CA LEU A 367 -10.65 13.92 -18.53
C LEU A 367 -9.61 14.68 -17.72
N GLN A 368 -9.00 14.00 -16.74
CA GLN A 368 -7.78 14.44 -16.11
C GLN A 368 -6.63 14.29 -17.12
N LYS A 369 -6.45 15.27 -18.01
CA LYS A 369 -5.39 15.22 -19.03
C LYS A 369 -4.02 15.22 -18.34
N SER A 370 -3.39 14.04 -18.25
CA SER A 370 -1.99 13.89 -17.86
C SER A 370 -1.07 14.24 -19.04
N PHE A 371 -1.05 15.51 -19.41
CA PHE A 371 0.04 16.08 -20.21
C PHE A 371 0.50 17.37 -19.55
N MET A 372 1.59 17.24 -18.77
CA MET A 372 2.60 18.29 -18.58
C MET A 372 2.05 19.73 -18.45
N HIS A 373 1.14 20.01 -17.53
CA HIS A 373 0.87 21.38 -17.09
C HIS A 373 0.66 21.40 -15.57
N HIS A 374 1.45 22.25 -14.92
CA HIS A 374 1.71 22.42 -13.48
C HIS A 374 0.51 22.76 -12.57
N ARG A 375 -0.70 22.21 -12.79
CA ARG A 375 -1.85 22.46 -11.91
C ARG A 375 -2.58 21.22 -11.38
N LEU A 376 -2.13 20.01 -11.74
CA LEU A 376 -2.87 18.77 -11.42
C LEU A 376 -2.32 17.95 -10.26
N LEU A 377 -1.11 18.25 -9.79
CA LEU A 377 -0.61 17.75 -8.50
C LEU A 377 -1.40 18.31 -7.30
N LYS A 378 -2.30 19.29 -7.51
CA LYS A 378 -3.21 19.73 -6.45
C LYS A 378 -4.30 18.71 -6.16
N LEU A 379 -4.87 18.02 -7.15
CA LEU A 379 -6.14 17.28 -6.96
C LEU A 379 -6.02 15.98 -6.14
N MET A 380 -4.87 15.28 -6.16
CA MET A 380 -4.61 14.14 -5.25
C MET A 380 -4.02 14.56 -3.89
N VAL A 381 -3.71 15.85 -3.71
CA VAL A 381 -3.02 16.40 -2.53
C VAL A 381 -3.94 17.33 -1.72
N ILE A 382 -5.19 17.58 -2.16
CA ILE A 382 -6.11 18.49 -1.45
C ILE A 382 -6.40 18.00 -0.03
N ASP A 383 -6.52 16.69 0.18
CA ASP A 383 -6.76 16.12 1.52
C ASP A 383 -5.54 16.19 2.45
N ALA A 384 -4.33 16.21 1.92
CA ALA A 384 -3.14 16.44 2.73
C ALA A 384 -2.96 17.93 3.09
N LEU A 385 -3.64 18.84 2.37
CA LEU A 385 -3.57 20.29 2.58
C LEU A 385 -4.75 20.86 3.38
N SER A 386 -5.81 20.07 3.61
CA SER A 386 -7.02 20.50 4.34
C SER A 386 -6.89 20.38 5.88
N VAL A 387 -5.72 19.97 6.38
CA VAL A 387 -5.40 19.81 7.81
C VAL A 387 -4.54 20.97 8.37
N GLY A 388 -4.54 22.13 7.69
CA GLY A 388 -3.88 23.37 8.14
C GLY A 388 -4.82 24.35 8.82
#